data_AF-A0A3N7ZC04-F1
#
_entry.id   AF-A0A3N7ZC04-F1
#
_cell.length_a   1.000
_cell.length_b   1.000
_cell.length_c   1.000
_cell.angle_alpha   90.00
_cell.angle_beta   90.00
_cell.angle_gamma   90.00
#
_symmetry.space_group_name_H-M   'P 1'
#
loop_
_entity.id
_entity.type
_entity.pdbx_description
1 polymer ?
#
loop_
_entity_poly.entity_id
_entity_poly.type
_entity_poly.pdbx_seq_one_letter_code
_entity_poly.pdbx_strand_id
1 'polypeptide(L)' 'MKTMSGRFRGIVHLHRIGEEPGTYEKHHTERDFATDIEARYAARALARKLFAAQTPDHEKA' A
#
# COMPACT_ATOMS: atom_id res chain seq x y z
N MET A 1 -8.42 9.44 4.28
CA MET A 1 -8.06 10.87 4.42
C MET A 1 -8.42 11.56 3.12
N LYS A 2 -9.33 12.55 3.12
CA LYS A 2 -9.64 13.36 1.92
C LYS A 2 -8.41 14.24 1.66
N THR A 3 -7.70 14.01 0.55
CA THR A 3 -6.78 15.03 0.01
C THR A 3 -7.62 16.06 -0.74
N MET A 4 -7.02 17.19 -1.18
CA MET A 4 -7.72 18.41 -1.68
C MET A 4 -9.16 18.18 -2.16
N SER A 5 -10.10 18.91 -1.54
CA SER A 5 -11.57 18.83 -1.69
C SER A 5 -12.06 17.90 -2.81
N GLY A 6 -12.34 16.64 -2.47
CA GLY A 6 -12.95 15.66 -3.37
C GLY A 6 -12.01 14.61 -3.95
N ARG A 7 -10.70 14.69 -3.70
CA ARG A 7 -9.74 13.65 -4.14
C ARG A 7 -9.42 12.65 -3.02
N PHE A 8 -9.14 11.42 -3.45
CA PHE A 8 -8.87 10.27 -2.60
C PHE A 8 -7.43 9.81 -2.78
N ARG A 9 -6.74 9.48 -1.69
CA ARG A 9 -5.40 8.90 -1.73
C ARG A 9 -5.42 7.48 -1.18
N GLY A 10 -4.82 6.55 -1.91
CA GLY A 10 -4.62 5.18 -1.44
C GLY A 10 -3.50 5.14 -0.40
N ILE A 11 -3.70 4.39 0.68
CA ILE A 11 -2.71 4.19 1.74
C ILE A 11 -2.59 2.69 1.98
N VAL A 12 -1.36 2.19 1.99
CA VAL A 12 -1.02 0.81 2.32
C VAL A 12 -0.22 0.83 3.62
N HIS A 13 -0.69 0.07 4.61
CA HIS A 13 0.08 -0.22 5.82
C HIS A 13 0.65 -1.61 5.65
N LEU A 14 1.97 -1.70 5.66
CA LEU A 14 2.68 -2.94 5.51
C LEU A 14 3.20 -3.37 6.89
N HIS A 15 2.88 -4.60 7.26
CA HIS A 15 3.31 -5.22 8.51
C HIS A 15 4.12 -6.46 8.18
N ARG A 16 5.32 -6.58 8.76
CA ARG A 16 6.09 -7.83 8.68
C ARG A 16 5.74 -8.72 9.85
N ILE A 17 5.59 -10.02 9.56
CA ILE A 17 5.34 -11.02 10.58
C ILE A 17 6.63 -11.19 11.40
N GLY A 18 6.57 -10.93 12.71
CA GLY A 18 7.72 -10.98 13.62
C GLY A 18 8.32 -9.63 14.00
N GLU A 19 7.86 -8.53 13.38
CA GLU A 19 8.16 -7.17 13.88
C GLU A 19 7.24 -6.78 15.05
N GLU A 20 7.64 -5.75 15.79
CA GLU A 20 6.96 -5.30 16.99
C GLU A 20 5.50 -4.89 16.68
N PRO A 21 4.51 -5.31 17.50
CA PRO A 21 3.13 -4.91 17.28
C PRO A 21 3.00 -3.38 17.35
N GLY A 22 2.75 -2.75 16.20
CA GLY A 22 2.63 -1.30 16.07
C GLY A 22 3.67 -0.66 15.15
N THR A 23 4.73 -1.38 14.78
CA THR A 23 5.62 -0.94 13.69
C THR A 23 4.99 -1.32 12.35
N TYR A 24 4.70 -0.31 11.54
CA TYR A 24 4.21 -0.48 10.18
C TYR A 24 4.84 0.55 9.26
N GLU A 25 5.17 0.12 8.05
CA GLU A 25 5.61 1.03 7.02
C GLU A 25 4.39 1.55 6.27
N LYS A 26 4.29 2.88 6.17
CA LYS A 26 3.16 3.55 5.53
C LYS A 26 3.55 3.95 4.12
N HIS A 27 2.89 3.36 3.14
CA HIS A 27 3.08 3.69 1.74
C HIS A 27 1.87 4.40 1.19
N HIS A 28 2.13 5.44 0.41
CA HIS A 28 1.11 6.24 -0.26
C HIS A 28 1.13 5.94 -1.74
N THR A 29 -0.05 5.94 -2.37
CA THR A 29 -0.13 5.99 -3.83
C THR A 29 0.47 7.30 -4.33
N GLU A 30 1.22 7.24 -5.43
CA GLU A 30 1.97 8.38 -6.00
C GLU A 30 1.08 9.59 -6.35
N ARG A 31 -0.22 9.36 -6.57
CA ARG A 31 -1.18 10.39 -6.96
C ARG A 31 -2.47 10.36 -6.16
N ASP A 32 -3.21 11.46 -6.24
CA ASP A 32 -4.58 11.61 -5.74
C ASP A 32 -5.59 11.27 -6.86
N PHE A 33 -6.59 10.46 -6.52
CA PHE A 33 -7.63 9.96 -7.42
C PHE A 33 -8.94 10.74 -7.28
N ALA A 34 -9.79 10.72 -8.30
CA ALA A 34 -11.07 11.40 -8.27
C ALA A 34 -12.12 10.63 -7.45
N THR A 35 -11.96 9.31 -7.33
CA THR A 35 -12.91 8.43 -6.61
C THR A 35 -12.23 7.53 -5.59
N ASP A 36 -12.99 7.14 -4.56
CA ASP A 36 -12.53 6.19 -3.54
C ASP A 36 -12.19 4.82 -4.14
N ILE A 37 -12.96 4.38 -5.13
CA ILE A 37 -12.77 3.09 -5.80
C ILE A 37 -11.39 3.04 -6.48
N GLU A 38 -11.03 4.07 -7.24
CA GLU A 38 -9.72 4.16 -7.89
C GLU A 38 -8.58 4.18 -6.87
N ALA A 39 -8.73 4.94 -5.78
CA ALA A 39 -7.74 4.99 -4.71
C ALA A 39 -7.53 3.61 -4.05
N ARG A 40 -8.61 2.85 -3.83
CA ARG A 40 -8.54 1.47 -3.31
C ARG A 40 -7.88 0.50 -4.29
N TYR A 41 -8.22 0.58 -5.58
CA TYR A 41 -7.56 -0.24 -6.60
C TYR A 41 -6.07 0.06 -6.71
N ALA A 42 -5.70 1.33 -6.69
CA ALA A 42 -4.29 1.74 -6.71
C ALA A 42 -3.54 1.31 -5.44
N ALA A 43 -4.16 1.42 -4.26
CA ALA A 43 -3.59 0.91 -3.01
C ALA A 43 -3.37 -0.61 -3.07
N ARG A 44 -4.33 -1.38 -3.60
CA ARG A 44 -4.18 -2.84 -3.79
C ARG A 44 -3.03 -3.18 -4.75
N ALA A 45 -2.93 -2.45 -5.87
CA ALA A 45 -1.84 -2.65 -6.82
C ALA A 45 -0.48 -2.31 -6.19
N LEU A 46 -0.40 -1.24 -5.40
CA LEU A 46 0.80 -0.86 -4.66
C LEU A 46 1.18 -1.92 -3.62
N ALA A 47 0.21 -2.42 -2.84
CA ALA A 47 0.45 -3.49 -1.88
C ALA A 47 1.05 -4.73 -2.55
N ARG A 48 0.50 -5.18 -3.69
CA ARG A 48 1.03 -6.32 -4.44
C ARG A 48 2.48 -6.09 -4.91
N LYS A 49 2.80 -4.89 -5.40
CA LYS A 49 4.17 -4.53 -5.79
C LYS A 49 5.13 -4.57 -4.61
N LEU A 50 4.72 -4.01 -3.47
CA LEU A 50 5.52 -3.99 -2.24
C LEU A 50 5.72 -5.39 -1.67
N PHE A 51 4.71 -6.26 -1.76
CA PHE A 51 4.85 -7.66 -1.39
C PHE A 51 5.84 -8.38 -2.30
N ALA A 52 5.70 -8.25 -3.63
CA ALA A 52 6.60 -8.88 -4.59
C ALA A 52 8.05 -8.39 -4.46
N ALA A 53 8.26 -7.10 -4.17
CA ALA A 53 9.58 -6.52 -3.95
C ALA A 53 10.23 -6.98 -2.63
N GLN A 54 9.44 -7.37 -1.63
CA GLN A 54 9.94 -7.89 -0.35
C GLN A 54 10.21 -9.38 -0.34
N THR A 55 9.74 -10.11 -1.34
CA THR A 55 10.09 -11.52 -1.55
C THR A 55 11.18 -11.61 -2.61
N PRO A 56 12.48 -11.47 -2.27
CA PRO A 56 13.52 -12.06 -3.11
C PRO A 56 13.42 -13.58 -2.90
N ASP A 57 13.06 -14.32 -3.94
CA ASP A 57 13.30 -15.77 -4.06
C ASP A 57 12.81 -16.66 -2.90
N HIS A 58 11.50 -16.68 -2.61
CA HIS A 58 10.88 -17.88 -1.98
C HIS A 58 10.30 -18.85 -3.02
N GLU A 59 10.92 -18.92 -4.20
CA GLU A 59 10.67 -19.98 -5.19
C GLU A 59 11.97 -20.71 -5.55
N LYS A 60 12.76 -21.10 -4.54
CA LYS A 60 13.71 -22.23 -4.61
C LYS A 60 13.94 -22.81 -3.21
N ALA A 61 13.07 -23.71 -2.77
CA ALA A 61 13.39 -24.72 -1.77
C ALA A 61 12.56 -25.98 -2.06
#